data_AF-A0A8T5U9C1-F1
#
_entry.id   AF-A0A8T5U9C1-F1
#
_cell.length_a   1.000
_cell.length_b   1.000
_cell.length_c   1.000
_cell.angle_alpha   90.00
_cell.angle_beta   90.00
_cell.angle_gamma   90.00
#
_symmetry.space_group_name_H-M   'P 1'
#
loop_
_entity.id
_entity.type
_entity.pdbx_description
1 polymer ?
#
loop_
_entity_poly.entity_id
_entity_poly.type
_entity_poly.pdbx_seq_one_letter_code
_entity_poly.pdbx_strand_id
1 'polypeptide(L)'
;MVEPLAPELRKKIDAVAEKTLALFMDKVSKEGSLEELFKTLIVEKIFSKLGPRMNRFAVRKVAKVAVRKAVDKVWERHREKLITKLHNLK
;
A
#
# COMPACT_ATOMS: atom_id res chain seq x y z
N MET A 1 3.86 -24.64 -16.69
CA MET A 1 2.44 -24.36 -17.00
C MET A 1 1.75 -24.05 -15.69
N VAL A 2 1.08 -22.90 -15.58
CA VAL A 2 0.27 -22.58 -14.38
C VAL A 2 -1.03 -23.37 -14.52
N GLU A 3 -1.30 -24.32 -13.63
CA GLU A 3 -2.57 -25.06 -13.64
C GLU A 3 -3.75 -24.09 -13.51
N PRO A 4 -4.82 -24.27 -14.31
CA PRO A 4 -5.98 -23.40 -14.22
C PRO A 4 -6.62 -23.54 -12.84
N LEU A 5 -6.71 -22.43 -12.12
CA LEU A 5 -7.39 -22.35 -10.82
C LEU A 5 -8.82 -22.88 -10.96
N ALA A 6 -9.21 -23.76 -10.03
CA ALA A 6 -10.57 -24.27 -9.94
C ALA A 6 -11.59 -23.10 -9.96
N PRO A 7 -12.68 -23.17 -10.73
CA PRO A 7 -13.62 -22.05 -10.89
C PRO A 7 -14.17 -21.50 -9.57
N GLU A 8 -14.39 -22.37 -8.59
CA GLU A 8 -14.83 -21.99 -7.25
C GLU A 8 -13.78 -21.20 -6.46
N LEU A 9 -12.51 -21.61 -6.59
CA LEU A 9 -11.40 -20.91 -5.94
C LEU A 9 -11.20 -19.53 -6.57
N ARG A 10 -11.35 -19.42 -7.89
CA ARG A 10 -11.30 -18.13 -8.61
C ARG A 10 -12.42 -17.20 -8.15
N LYS A 11 -13.67 -17.67 -8.09
CA LYS A 11 -14.80 -16.87 -7.58
C LYS A 11 -14.60 -16.38 -6.14
N LYS A 12 -14.01 -17.22 -5.27
CA LYS A 12 -13.67 -16.82 -3.89
C LYS A 12 -12.59 -15.75 -3.87
N ILE A 13 -11.55 -15.88 -4.70
CA ILE A 13 -10.49 -14.86 -4.83
C ILE A 13 -11.08 -13.55 -5.32
N ASP A 14 -11.91 -13.59 -6.36
CA ASP A 14 -12.53 -12.39 -6.95
C ASP A 14 -13.44 -11.68 -5.93
N ALA A 15 -14.28 -12.42 -5.20
CA ALA A 15 -15.13 -11.85 -4.16
C ALA A 15 -14.34 -11.22 -3.00
N VAL A 16 -13.23 -11.85 -2.58
CA VAL A 16 -12.35 -11.29 -1.55
C VAL A 16 -11.63 -10.06 -2.08
N ALA A 17 -11.19 -10.06 -3.33
CA ALA A 17 -10.55 -8.92 -3.98
C ALA A 17 -11.51 -7.73 -4.10
N GLU A 18 -12.74 -7.95 -4.59
CA GLU A 18 -13.78 -6.92 -4.71
C GLU A 18 -14.15 -6.32 -3.35
N LYS A 19 -14.38 -7.16 -2.33
CA LYS A 19 -14.69 -6.68 -0.98
C LYS A 19 -13.54 -5.89 -0.37
N THR A 20 -12.31 -6.32 -0.61
CA THR A 20 -11.11 -5.61 -0.15
C THR A 20 -10.99 -4.26 -0.86
N LEU A 21 -11.18 -4.22 -2.18
CA LEU A 21 -11.16 -3.00 -2.98
C LEU A 21 -12.26 -2.02 -2.54
N ALA A 22 -13.48 -2.50 -2.31
CA ALA A 22 -14.60 -1.66 -1.86
C ALA A 22 -14.32 -1.02 -0.48
N LEU A 23 -13.85 -1.80 0.49
CA LEU A 23 -13.44 -1.28 1.81
C LEU A 23 -12.26 -0.31 1.71
N PHE A 24 -11.36 -0.54 0.75
CA PHE A 24 -10.25 0.37 0.47
C PHE A 24 -10.71 1.69 -0.13
N MET A 25 -11.60 1.66 -1.12
CA MET A 25 -12.14 2.85 -1.78
C MET A 25 -13.04 3.66 -0.85
N ASP A 26 -13.80 3.03 0.05
CA ASP A 26 -14.60 3.73 1.06
C ASP A 26 -13.74 4.46 2.11
N LYS A 27 -12.51 4.01 2.35
CA LYS A 27 -11.53 4.75 3.17
C LYS A 27 -10.94 5.96 2.44
N VAL A 28 -10.72 5.85 1.12
CA VAL A 28 -10.27 6.99 0.30
C VAL A 28 -11.32 8.09 0.28
N SER A 29 -12.57 7.70 0.01
CA SER A 29 -13.68 8.66 -0.14
C SER A 29 -13.96 9.43 1.15
N LYS A 30 -13.60 8.87 2.31
CA LYS A 30 -13.84 9.47 3.63
C LYS A 30 -12.65 10.22 4.23
N GLU A 31 -11.41 9.83 3.96
CA GLU A 31 -10.25 10.32 4.74
C GLU A 31 -9.02 10.79 3.93
N GLY A 32 -8.93 10.63 2.60
CA GLY A 32 -7.63 10.95 1.96
C GLY A 32 -7.54 10.99 0.43
N SER A 33 -6.49 11.64 -0.06
CA SER A 33 -6.14 11.69 -1.49
C SER A 33 -5.68 10.32 -2.02
N LEU A 34 -5.72 10.13 -3.34
CA LEU A 34 -5.23 8.92 -4.01
C LEU A 34 -3.75 8.63 -3.68
N GLU A 35 -2.99 9.68 -3.37
CA GLU A 35 -1.62 9.61 -2.87
C GLU A 35 -1.53 8.99 -1.47
N GLU A 36 -2.42 9.36 -0.53
CA GLU A 36 -2.45 8.74 0.80
C GLU A 36 -2.80 7.25 0.74
N LEU A 37 -3.61 6.84 -0.26
CA LEU A 37 -3.88 5.43 -0.53
C LEU A 37 -2.61 4.70 -0.97
N PHE A 38 -1.86 5.26 -1.94
CA PHE A 38 -0.60 4.66 -2.37
C PHE A 38 0.41 4.55 -1.22
N LYS A 39 0.54 5.60 -0.41
CA LYS A 39 1.40 5.61 0.78
C LYS A 39 0.97 4.53 1.78
N THR A 40 -0.33 4.38 2.04
CA THR A 40 -0.86 3.36 2.95
C THR A 40 -0.59 1.94 2.46
N LEU A 41 -0.80 1.65 1.18
CA LEU A 41 -0.49 0.34 0.58
C LEU A 41 0.99 -0.01 0.69
N ILE A 42 1.88 0.96 0.45
CA ILE A 42 3.33 0.76 0.60
C ILE A 42 3.69 0.42 2.05
N VAL A 43 3.11 1.15 3.02
CA VAL A 43 3.31 0.87 4.46
C VAL A 43 2.87 -0.54 4.81
N GLU A 44 1.69 -0.97 4.37
CA GLU A 44 1.16 -2.32 4.62
C GLU A 44 2.03 -3.40 3.96
N LYS A 45 2.53 -3.16 2.75
CA LYS A 45 3.45 -4.08 2.07
C LYS A 45 4.78 -4.21 2.81
N ILE A 46 5.32 -3.11 3.33
CA ILE A 46 6.53 -3.14 4.18
C ILE A 46 6.23 -3.91 5.48
N PHE A 47 5.07 -3.67 6.09
CA PHE A 47 4.65 -4.35 7.31
C PHE A 47 4.35 -5.84 7.15
N SER A 48 3.85 -6.29 6.01
CA SER A 48 3.69 -7.73 5.75
C SER A 48 5.04 -8.47 5.71
N LYS A 49 6.12 -7.77 5.31
CA LYS A 49 7.49 -8.31 5.35
C LYS A 49 8.15 -8.21 6.73
N LEU A 50 7.91 -7.13 7.48
CA LEU A 50 8.50 -6.90 8.81
C LEU A 50 7.72 -7.57 9.95
N GLY A 51 6.40 -7.66 9.80
CA GLY A 51 5.43 -8.10 10.80
C GLY A 51 5.65 -9.49 11.40
N PRO A 52 6.17 -10.49 10.65
CA PRO A 52 6.53 -11.79 11.21
C PRO A 52 7.70 -11.72 12.21
N ARG A 53 8.56 -10.69 12.13
CA ARG A 53 9.73 -10.52 13.00
C ARG A 53 9.45 -9.65 14.24
N MET A 54 8.22 -9.17 14.39
CA MET A 54 7.87 -8.19 15.42
C MET A 54 6.91 -8.78 16.47
N ASN A 55 7.49 -9.31 17.55
CA ASN A 55 6.75 -10.01 18.61
C ASN A 55 6.04 -9.11 19.63
N ARG A 56 6.31 -7.79 19.67
CA ARG A 56 5.73 -6.88 20.67
C ARG A 56 4.82 -5.83 20.03
N PHE A 57 3.63 -5.64 20.59
CA PHE A 57 2.62 -4.68 20.12
C PHE A 57 3.12 -3.23 20.12
N ALA A 58 3.84 -2.81 21.16
CA ALA A 58 4.46 -1.48 21.23
C ALA A 58 5.48 -1.26 20.10
N VAL A 59 6.29 -2.28 19.79
CA VAL A 59 7.27 -2.25 18.71
C VAL A 59 6.58 -2.16 17.34
N ARG A 60 5.45 -2.86 17.15
CA ARG A 60 4.59 -2.71 15.96
C ARG A 60 4.10 -1.29 15.76
N LYS A 61 3.58 -0.63 16.80
CA LYS A 61 3.11 0.75 16.70
C LYS A 61 4.24 1.72 16.33
N VAL A 62 5.37 1.64 17.03
CA VAL A 62 6.52 2.52 16.79
C VAL A 62 7.07 2.34 15.38
N ALA A 63 7.24 1.10 14.93
CA ALA A 63 7.71 0.85 13.57
C ALA A 63 6.67 1.30 12.53
N LYS A 64 5.37 1.28 12.82
CA LYS A 64 4.34 1.72 11.87
C LYS A 64 4.43 3.21 11.61
N VAL A 65 4.70 3.97 12.67
CA VAL A 65 5.00 5.40 12.56
C VAL A 65 6.30 5.63 11.81
N ALA A 66 7.36 4.87 12.11
CA ALA A 66 8.65 5.00 11.43
C ALA A 66 8.55 4.70 9.92
N VAL A 67 7.85 3.64 9.54
CA VAL A 67 7.64 3.25 8.14
C VAL A 67 6.78 4.29 7.41
N ARG A 68 5.73 4.84 8.03
CA ARG A 68 4.95 5.95 7.44
C ARG A 68 5.85 7.14 7.10
N LYS A 69 6.62 7.63 8.07
CA LYS A 69 7.57 8.74 7.85
C LYS A 69 8.60 8.43 6.74
N ALA A 70 9.08 7.19 6.66
CA ALA A 70 10.01 6.77 5.62
C ALA A 70 9.35 6.80 4.23
N VAL A 71 8.12 6.31 4.13
CA VAL A 71 7.33 6.33 2.88
C VAL A 71 7.04 7.76 2.43
N ASP A 72 6.65 8.65 3.34
CA ASP A 72 6.43 10.07 3.01
C ASP A 72 7.71 10.72 2.44
N LYS A 73 8.86 10.51 3.10
CA LYS A 73 10.14 11.06 2.64
C LYS A 73 10.60 10.48 1.30
N VAL A 74 10.30 9.22 1.02
CA VAL A 74 10.62 8.60 -0.28
C VAL A 74 9.68 9.11 -1.37
N TRP A 75 8.41 9.35 -1.03
CA TRP A 75 7.40 9.88 -1.93
C TRP A 75 7.74 11.29 -2.38
N GLU A 76 8.03 12.21 -1.46
CA GLU A 76 8.40 13.60 -1.81
C GLU A 76 9.63 13.64 -2.73
N ARG A 77 10.66 12.84 -2.42
CA ARG A 77 11.86 12.76 -3.27
C ARG A 77 11.57 12.22 -4.67
N HIS A 78 10.63 11.28 -4.82
CA HIS A 78 10.22 10.80 -6.13
C HIS A 78 9.40 11.83 -6.88
N ARG A 79 8.48 12.51 -6.18
CA ARG A 79 7.65 13.58 -6.73
C ARG A 79 8.51 14.73 -7.26
N GLU A 80 9.48 15.20 -6.48
CA GLU A 80 10.45 16.22 -6.91
C GLU A 80 11.20 15.79 -8.17
N LYS A 81 11.74 14.57 -8.21
CA LYS A 81 12.44 14.04 -9.39
C LYS A 81 11.55 13.97 -10.63
N LEU A 82 10.29 13.60 -10.47
CA LEU A 82 9.33 13.57 -11.58
C LEU A 82 9.04 14.98 -12.10
N ILE A 83 8.84 15.95 -11.21
CA ILE A 83 8.65 17.35 -11.58
C ILE A 83 9.88 17.90 -12.31
N THR A 84 11.10 17.64 -11.81
CA THR A 84 12.34 18.05 -12.48
C THR A 84 12.45 17.45 -13.88
N LYS A 85 12.12 16.16 -14.04
CA LYS A 85 12.11 15.52 -15.36
C LYS A 85 11.07 16.14 -16.30
N LEU A 86 9.88 16.45 -15.81
CA LEU A 86 8.83 17.10 -16.59
C LEU A 86 9.22 18.52 -17.02
N HIS A 87 9.88 19.28 -16.15
CA HIS A 87 10.41 20.60 -16.50
C HIS A 87 11.53 20.54 -17.54
N ASN A 88 12.38 19.50 -17.50
CA ASN A 88 13.45 19.31 -18.48
C ASN A 88 12.97 18.74 -19.84
N LEU A 89 11.70 18.35 -19.94
CA LEU A 89 11.08 17.87 -21.18
C LEU A 89 10.29 18.96 -21.93
N LYS A 90 10.13 20.14 -21.33
CA LYS A 90 9.58 21.35 -21.95
C LYS A 90 10.71 22.20 -22.52
#